data_AF-A0A8T4FGT1-F1
#
_entry.id   AF-A0A8T4FGT1-F1
#
_cell.length_a   1.000
_cell.length_b   1.000
_cell.length_c   1.000
_cell.angle_alpha   90.00
_cell.angle_beta   90.00
_cell.angle_gamma   90.00
#
_symmetry.space_group_name_H-M   'P 1'
#
loop_
_entity.id
_entity.type
_entity.pdbx_description
1 polymer ?
#
loop_
_entity_poly.entity_id
_entity_poly.type
_entity_poly.pdbx_seq_one_letter_code
_entity_poly.pdbx_strand_id
1 'polypeptide(L)' 'MVRETLQIARDAGLVVVPQCPFTSGYIRRHPEWLDIIREDYRERLSAGPSS' A
#
# COMPACT_ATOMS: atom_id res chain seq x y z
N MET A 1 -7.83 0.76 -11.86
CA MET A 1 -8.42 -0.16 -10.86
C MET A 1 -7.74 -0.07 -9.51
N VAL A 2 -6.40 -0.20 -9.39
CA VAL A 2 -5.72 -0.21 -8.07
C VAL A 2 -6.12 0.93 -7.12
N ARG A 3 -6.22 2.17 -7.61
CA ARG A 3 -6.68 3.34 -6.85
C ARG A 3 -8.08 3.14 -6.26
N GLU A 4 -9.01 2.63 -7.06
CA GLU A 4 -10.42 2.44 -6.68
C GLU A 4 -10.54 1.39 -5.57
N THR A 5 -9.80 0.28 -5.70
CA THR A 5 -9.73 -0.75 -4.66
C THR A 5 -9.16 -0.21 -3.35
N LEU A 6 -8.08 0.58 -3.42
CA LEU A 6 -7.50 1.23 -2.25
C LEU A 6 -8.46 2.23 -1.60
N GLN A 7 -9.19 2.99 -2.42
CA GLN A 7 -10.19 3.95 -1.93
C GLN A 7 -11.35 3.26 -1.21
N ILE A 8 -11.86 2.15 -1.75
CA ILE A 8 -12.92 1.36 -1.10
C ILE A 8 -12.43 0.81 0.25
N ALA A 9 -11.20 0.26 0.28
CA ALA A 9 -10.62 -0.21 1.54
C ALA A 9 -10.49 0.93 2.56
N ARG A 10 -10.08 2.13 2.12
CA ARG A 10 -9.99 3.32 2.97
C ARG A 10 -11.33 3.74 3.54
N ASP A 11 -12.35 3.79 2.69
CA ASP A 11 -13.71 4.19 3.08
C ASP A 11 -14.32 3.19 4.08
N ALA A 12 -14.04 1.90 3.88
CA ALA A 12 -14.44 0.83 4.79
C ALA A 12 -13.58 0.74 6.08
N GLY A 13 -12.58 1.61 6.26
CA GLY A 13 -11.65 1.57 7.40
C GLY A 13 -10.80 0.30 7.47
N LEU A 14 -10.56 -0.35 6.33
CA LEU A 14 -9.81 -1.59 6.24
C LEU A 14 -8.32 -1.33 6.05
N VAL A 15 -7.52 -2.22 6.64
CA VAL A 15 -6.07 -2.24 6.46
C VAL A 15 -5.71 -3.14 5.28
N VAL A 16 -4.89 -2.63 4.36
CA VAL A 16 -4.47 -3.31 3.13
C VAL A 16 -3.04 -3.87 3.29
N VAL A 17 -2.84 -5.08 2.77
CA VAL A 17 -1.53 -5.73 2.67
C VAL A 17 -1.19 -5.93 1.19
N PRO A 18 -0.34 -5.08 0.59
CA PRO A 18 -0.03 -5.15 -0.84
C PRO A 18 0.97 -6.27 -1.12
N GLN A 19 0.46 -7.49 -1.30
CA GLN A 19 1.25 -8.67 -1.66
C GLN A 19 1.75 -8.63 -3.12
N CYS A 20 1.01 -7.96 -4.01
CA CYS A 20 1.36 -7.88 -5.42
C CYS A 20 2.42 -6.79 -5.66
N PRO A 21 3.50 -7.09 -6.42
CA PRO A 21 4.58 -6.12 -6.68
C PRO A 21 4.09 -4.89 -7.45
N PHE A 22 3.08 -5.04 -8.31
CA PHE A 22 2.45 -3.93 -9.02
C PHE A 22 1.81 -2.92 -8.06
N THR A 23 1.02 -3.39 -7.10
CA THR A 23 0.35 -2.56 -6.09
C THR A 23 1.38 -1.87 -5.19
N SER A 24 2.41 -2.60 -4.75
CA SER A 24 3.51 -2.03 -3.96
C SER A 24 4.25 -0.92 -4.71
N GLY A 25 4.53 -1.13 -6.00
CA GLY A 25 5.13 -0.10 -6.85
C GLY A 25 4.23 1.12 -7.05
N TYR A 26 2.91 0.92 -7.13
CA TYR A 26 1.94 2.02 -7.18
C TYR A 26 1.94 2.83 -5.87
N ILE A 27 1.83 2.16 -4.72
CA ILE A 27 1.82 2.81 -3.40
C ILE A 27 3.14 3.56 -3.15
N ARG A 28 4.28 3.02 -3.60
CA ARG A 28 5.57 3.73 -3.45
C ARG A 28 5.63 5.06 -4.23
N ARG A 29 4.91 5.17 -5.35
CA ARG A 29 4.74 6.43 -6.10
C ARG A 29 3.66 7.33 -5.51
N HIS A 30 2.71 6.75 -4.77
CA HIS A 30 1.57 7.42 -4.16
C HIS A 30 1.53 7.15 -2.64
N PRO A 31 2.41 7.79 -1.86
CA PRO A 31 2.52 7.56 -0.42
C PRO A 31 1.27 7.99 0.37
N GLU A 32 0.35 8.73 -0.27
CA GLU A 32 -0.99 9.06 0.26
C GLU A 32 -1.78 7.82 0.74
N TRP A 33 -1.47 6.64 0.18
CA TRP A 33 -2.12 5.38 0.53
C TRP A 33 -1.46 4.65 1.70
N LEU A 34 -0.29 5.10 2.20
CA LEU A 34 0.39 4.44 3.32
C LEU A 34 -0.48 4.40 4.58
N ASP A 35 -1.34 5.39 4.78
CA ASP A 35 -2.32 5.49 5.88
C ASP A 35 -3.16 4.21 6.04
N ILE A 36 -3.55 3.58 4.94
CA ILE A 36 -4.36 2.34 4.97
C ILE A 36 -3.53 1.07 4.85
N ILE A 37 -2.20 1.16 4.72
CA ILE A 37 -1.33 -0.02 4.67
C ILE A 37 -0.98 -0.46 6.09
N ARG A 38 -0.89 -1.77 6.32
CA ARG A 38 -0.43 -2.30 7.60
C ARG A 38 0.95 -1.75 7.95
N GLU A 39 1.14 -1.32 9.19
CA GLU A 39 2.35 -0.61 9.65
C GLU A 39 3.65 -1.34 9.30
N ASP A 40 3.72 -2.63 9.64
CA ASP A 40 4.83 -3.55 9.31
C ASP A 40 5.13 -3.63 7.80
N TYR A 41 4.14 -3.44 6.93
CA TYR A 41 4.34 -3.39 5.48
C TYR A 41 4.83 -2.02 4.99
N ARG A 42 4.47 -0.92 5.66
CA ARG A 42 4.92 0.42 5.28
C ARG A 42 6.44 0.51 5.30
N GLU A 43 7.07 -0.06 6.33
CA GLU A 43 8.52 -0.11 6.45
C GLU A 43 9.15 -0.87 5.27
N ARG A 44 8.58 -2.03 4.90
CA ARG A 44 9.06 -2.84 3.77
C ARG A 44 8.90 -2.13 2.42
N LEU A 45 7.87 -1.30 2.26
CA LEU A 45 7.68 -0.49 1.05
C LEU A 45 8.72 0.63 0.94
N SER A 46 9.13 1.19 2.09
CA SER A 46 10.12 2.27 2.20
C SER A 46 11.57 1.77 2.09
N ALA A 47 11.84 0.57 2.59
CA ALA A 47 13.18 -0.03 2.62
C ALA A 47 13.74 -0.42 1.23
N GLY A 48 12.97 -0.27 0.15
CA GLY A 48 13.36 -0.80 -1.17
C GLY A 48 13.52 -2.33 -1.12
N PRO A 49 13.90 -3.00 -2.22
CA PRO A 49 14.32 -4.39 -2.11
C PRO A 49 15.57 -4.42 -1.22
N SER A 50 15.40 -4.81 0.04
CA SER A 50 16.51 -5.26 0.86
C SER A 50 17.11 -6.45 0.11
N SER A 51 18.31 -6.23 -0.42
CA SER A 51 19.04 -7.17 -1.26
C SER A 51 19.25 -8.52 -0.60
#